data_AF-A0A7Z0UGT4-F1
#
_entry.id   AF-A0A7Z0UGT4-F1
#
_cell.length_a   1.000
_cell.length_b   1.000
_cell.length_c   1.000
_cell.angle_alpha   90.00
_cell.angle_beta   90.00
_cell.angle_gamma   90.00
#
_symmetry.space_group_name_H-M   'P 1'
#
loop_
_entity.id
_entity.type
_entity.pdbx_description
1 polymer ?
#
loop_
_entity_poly.entity_id
_entity_poly.type
_entity_poly.pdbx_seq_one_letter_code
_entity_poly.pdbx_strand_id
1 'polypeptide(L)'
;MKRLKLLHSICLAGSAIVPFAMATAAHAAPAGYDKIDNVVIIYAENRSFDNLYGSFPGTDGLSLVMGHYDGSILPMWQVAKKYVIADNFFQGAFGGSFLNHFALVCACAPYYPDADKSPAKPTIAKVDADGTSLTVAENAPKSALEGAPKFVSDGTLTPDFYAVNTMQPPYQPSANPPAKDGDAAYADPAAATTLPPQHEITIGDLLSLKGVSWAWYSGAWQAALDGKNATPVPNFQFHHQPFNYFANFAPGTPARAEHLKDGGLGGEAFLKDIDDGKLPAVSFYKPQGNLNEHGGYADVASGDQHLADIVSHLEKSPQWGHMLVIVTYDENGGFWDHVAPPKADRWGPGNRIPAFIISPFAKGGMVDHTQYDTTSIIRFITARYDLPVLPGILARDKALRNNDRPPMGDLTAALDLTH
;
A
#
# COMPACT_ATOMS: atom_id res chain seq x y z
N MET A 1 9.54 -75.18 -21.01
CA MET A 1 8.28 -74.81 -20.34
C MET A 1 8.45 -73.45 -19.66
N LYS A 2 7.69 -72.47 -20.17
CA LYS A 2 7.20 -71.19 -19.58
C LYS A 2 8.14 -70.37 -18.67
N ARG A 3 8.69 -69.30 -19.26
CA ARG A 3 9.02 -68.03 -18.59
C ARG A 3 7.72 -67.39 -18.07
N LEU A 4 7.64 -67.10 -16.77
CA LEU A 4 6.52 -66.37 -16.18
C LEU A 4 6.94 -64.91 -15.97
N LYS A 5 6.31 -63.99 -16.73
CA LYS A 5 6.40 -62.54 -16.55
C LYS A 5 5.59 -62.16 -15.31
N LEU A 6 6.21 -61.51 -14.34
CA LEU A 6 5.52 -60.85 -13.24
C LEU A 6 5.28 -59.39 -13.66
N LEU A 7 4.02 -59.05 -13.95
CA LEU A 7 3.59 -57.67 -14.15
C LEU A 7 3.67 -56.94 -12.80
N HIS A 8 4.54 -55.92 -12.70
CA HIS A 8 4.44 -54.91 -11.66
C HIS A 8 3.47 -53.82 -12.14
N SER A 9 2.35 -53.69 -11.44
CA SER A 9 1.43 -52.56 -11.59
C SER A 9 2.12 -51.28 -11.14
N ILE A 10 2.24 -50.32 -12.06
CA ILE A 10 2.61 -48.94 -11.76
C ILE A 10 1.32 -48.22 -11.36
N CYS A 11 1.14 -47.93 -10.07
CA CYS A 11 0.18 -46.93 -9.62
C CYS A 11 0.76 -45.54 -9.92
N LEU A 12 0.34 -44.91 -11.01
CA LEU A 12 0.46 -43.46 -11.16
C LEU A 12 -0.49 -42.82 -10.12
N ALA A 13 0.08 -42.21 -9.08
CA ALA A 13 -0.62 -41.23 -8.28
C ALA A 13 -0.81 -39.97 -9.15
N GLY A 14 -1.96 -39.87 -9.83
CA GLY A 14 -2.37 -38.65 -10.48
C GLY A 14 -2.72 -37.61 -9.42
N SER A 15 -1.91 -36.56 -9.31
CA SER A 15 -2.30 -35.34 -8.59
C SER A 15 -3.53 -34.77 -9.28
N ALA A 16 -4.68 -34.89 -8.63
CA ALA A 16 -5.90 -34.21 -9.05
C ALA A 16 -5.68 -32.70 -8.85
N ILE A 17 -5.44 -32.00 -9.96
CA ILE A 17 -5.59 -30.55 -10.02
C ILE A 17 -7.08 -30.30 -9.82
N VAL A 18 -7.46 -29.85 -8.63
CA VAL A 18 -8.81 -29.33 -8.37
C VAL A 18 -8.88 -27.97 -9.08
N PRO A 19 -9.74 -27.80 -10.10
CA PRO A 19 -9.93 -26.48 -10.69
C PRO A 19 -10.69 -25.63 -9.67
N PHE A 20 -10.03 -24.57 -9.21
CA PHE A 20 -10.68 -23.54 -8.40
C PHE A 20 -11.61 -22.76 -9.32
N ALA A 21 -12.86 -23.20 -9.44
CA ALA A 21 -13.89 -22.47 -10.16
C ALA A 21 -14.33 -21.27 -9.31
N MET A 22 -13.63 -20.14 -9.43
CA MET A 22 -14.17 -18.85 -8.99
C MET A 22 -15.21 -18.38 -10.01
N ALA A 23 -16.46 -18.80 -9.82
CA ALA A 23 -17.59 -18.13 -10.45
C ALA A 23 -17.98 -16.93 -9.58
N THR A 24 -17.22 -15.83 -9.67
CA THR A 24 -17.72 -14.52 -9.25
C THR A 24 -18.48 -13.94 -10.43
N ALA A 25 -19.75 -13.57 -10.24
CA ALA A 25 -20.49 -12.82 -11.24
C ALA A 25 -19.64 -11.59 -11.63
N ALA A 26 -19.25 -11.52 -12.91
CA ALA A 26 -18.59 -10.34 -13.45
C ALA A 26 -19.53 -9.16 -13.25
N HIS A 27 -19.23 -8.31 -12.27
CA HIS A 27 -19.90 -7.04 -12.13
C HIS A 27 -19.35 -6.20 -13.27
N ALA A 28 -20.13 -6.03 -14.34
CA ALA A 28 -19.73 -5.17 -15.45
C ALA A 28 -19.32 -3.81 -14.86
N ALA A 29 -18.16 -3.29 -15.29
CA ALA A 29 -17.68 -1.98 -14.87
C ALA A 29 -18.81 -0.95 -15.07
N PRO A 30 -19.04 -0.02 -14.11
CA PRO A 30 -19.99 1.05 -14.32
C PRO A 30 -19.70 1.79 -15.63
N ALA A 31 -20.74 2.34 -16.26
CA ALA A 31 -20.59 3.02 -17.54
C ALA A 31 -19.54 4.14 -17.47
N GLY A 32 -18.66 4.22 -18.48
CA GLY A 32 -17.66 5.28 -18.62
C GLY A 32 -16.30 4.97 -17.98
N TYR A 33 -16.14 3.87 -17.24
CA TYR A 33 -14.82 3.43 -16.76
C TYR A 33 -13.83 3.23 -17.91
N ASP A 34 -14.31 2.72 -19.05
CA ASP A 34 -13.53 2.50 -20.28
C ASP A 34 -12.87 3.78 -20.83
N LYS A 35 -13.28 4.97 -20.38
CA LYS A 35 -12.64 6.26 -20.74
C LYS A 35 -11.29 6.49 -20.06
N ILE A 36 -10.95 5.74 -19.01
CA ILE A 36 -9.71 5.91 -18.24
C ILE A 36 -8.72 4.84 -18.67
N ASP A 37 -7.77 5.11 -19.54
CA ASP A 37 -6.79 4.11 -19.97
C ASP A 37 -5.66 3.94 -18.94
N ASN A 38 -5.31 5.02 -18.24
CA ASN A 38 -4.21 5.05 -17.29
C ASN A 38 -4.69 5.39 -15.87
N VAL A 39 -4.33 4.56 -14.89
CA VAL A 39 -4.49 4.83 -13.46
C VAL A 39 -3.10 4.99 -12.85
N VAL A 40 -2.83 6.16 -12.26
CA VAL A 40 -1.55 6.49 -11.62
C VAL A 40 -1.79 6.70 -10.13
N ILE A 41 -1.06 5.96 -9.29
CA ILE A 41 -1.17 5.98 -7.84
C ILE A 41 0.14 6.49 -7.28
N ILE A 42 0.13 7.65 -6.63
CA ILE A 42 1.30 8.25 -5.98
C ILE A 42 1.09 8.18 -4.48
N TYR A 43 2.04 7.57 -3.77
CA TYR A 43 1.87 7.18 -2.37
C TYR A 43 2.90 7.88 -1.47
N ALA A 44 2.56 9.03 -0.90
CA ALA A 44 3.37 9.79 0.05
C ALA A 44 3.36 9.18 1.46
N GLU A 45 3.93 9.86 2.46
CA GLU A 45 4.15 9.31 3.82
C GLU A 45 3.66 10.17 4.97
N ASN A 46 3.05 9.50 5.95
CA ASN A 46 2.94 9.95 7.33
C ASN A 46 2.23 11.30 7.55
N ARG A 47 1.00 11.45 7.06
CA ARG A 47 0.20 12.65 7.25
C ARG A 47 -1.26 12.32 7.51
N SER A 48 -1.81 12.79 8.64
CA SER A 48 -3.26 12.82 8.81
C SER A 48 -3.88 13.90 7.92
N PHE A 49 -5.18 13.79 7.66
CA PHE A 49 -5.90 14.81 6.91
C PHE A 49 -5.85 16.18 7.61
N ASP A 50 -6.19 16.22 8.91
CA ASP A 50 -6.16 17.46 9.70
C ASP A 50 -4.76 18.07 9.83
N ASN A 51 -3.68 17.29 9.67
CA ASN A 51 -2.31 17.80 9.75
C ASN A 51 -1.98 18.79 8.61
N LEU A 52 -2.52 18.57 7.41
CA LEU A 52 -2.20 19.39 6.23
C LEU A 52 -3.41 20.16 5.66
N TYR A 53 -4.60 19.56 5.70
CA TYR A 53 -5.78 20.03 4.96
C TYR A 53 -7.00 20.30 5.86
N GLY A 54 -6.84 20.28 7.18
CA GLY A 54 -7.90 20.58 8.14
C GLY A 54 -8.47 22.00 8.04
N SER A 55 -7.75 22.93 7.42
CA SER A 55 -8.20 24.31 7.15
C SER A 55 -8.72 24.52 5.71
N PHE A 56 -8.76 23.49 4.87
CA PHE A 56 -9.18 23.63 3.47
C PHE A 56 -10.69 23.93 3.39
N PRO A 57 -11.12 24.93 2.59
CA PRO A 57 -12.54 25.30 2.54
C PRO A 57 -13.44 24.14 2.09
N GLY A 58 -14.48 23.87 2.89
CA GLY A 58 -15.49 22.86 2.58
C GLY A 58 -15.17 21.45 3.06
N THR A 59 -14.02 21.24 3.71
CA THR A 59 -13.68 19.95 4.32
C THR A 59 -14.26 19.81 5.72
N ASP A 60 -14.52 18.58 6.12
CA ASP A 60 -14.70 18.20 7.52
C ASP A 60 -13.33 18.15 8.19
N GLY A 61 -12.78 19.32 8.53
CA GLY A 61 -11.43 19.49 9.03
C GLY A 61 -11.34 20.34 10.30
N LEU A 62 -10.30 20.11 11.10
CA LEU A 62 -9.95 20.98 12.24
C LEU A 62 -8.56 21.59 12.07
N SER A 63 -8.46 22.91 12.20
CA SER A 63 -7.24 23.68 11.95
C SER A 63 -6.43 24.03 13.21
N LEU A 64 -6.84 23.57 14.39
CA LEU A 64 -6.20 23.88 15.69
C LEU A 64 -5.77 22.61 16.44
N VAL A 65 -5.28 21.62 15.69
CA VAL A 65 -4.83 20.34 16.24
C VAL A 65 -3.38 20.44 16.72
N MET A 66 -2.98 19.53 17.61
CA MET A 66 -1.71 19.60 18.37
C MET A 66 -0.44 19.62 17.48
N GLY A 67 -0.54 19.21 16.21
CA GLY A 67 0.48 19.41 15.17
C GLY A 67 -0.20 19.58 13.81
N HIS A 68 -0.17 20.79 13.25
CA HIS A 68 -0.73 21.12 11.94
C HIS A 68 0.19 22.06 11.17
N TYR A 69 0.04 22.06 9.84
CA TYR A 69 0.65 23.02 8.93
C TYR A 69 -0.42 23.95 8.36
N ASP A 70 -0.02 25.17 8.02
CA ASP A 70 -0.83 25.99 7.12
C ASP A 70 -0.69 25.42 5.69
N GLY A 71 -1.62 24.57 5.30
CA GLY A 71 -1.61 23.99 3.96
C GLY A 71 -1.78 25.01 2.84
N SER A 72 -2.29 26.22 3.10
CA SER A 72 -2.64 27.19 2.05
C SER A 72 -1.44 27.70 1.24
N ILE A 73 -0.23 27.56 1.80
CA ILE A 73 1.03 27.90 1.15
C ILE A 73 1.66 26.73 0.38
N LEU A 74 1.12 25.51 0.51
CA LEU A 74 1.65 24.31 -0.13
C LEU A 74 1.20 24.21 -1.60
N PRO A 75 2.08 23.82 -2.54
CA PRO A 75 1.72 23.56 -3.94
C PRO A 75 0.51 22.63 -4.14
N MET A 76 0.41 21.51 -3.42
CA MET A 76 -0.72 20.57 -3.55
C MET A 76 -2.06 21.18 -3.11
N TRP A 77 -2.07 22.24 -2.30
CA TRP A 77 -3.28 22.99 -2.01
C TRP A 77 -3.88 23.65 -3.26
N GLN A 78 -3.04 24.05 -4.22
CA GLN A 78 -3.52 24.54 -5.51
C GLN A 78 -4.09 23.41 -6.36
N VAL A 79 -3.52 22.20 -6.25
CA VAL A 79 -4.05 20.99 -6.89
C VAL A 79 -5.43 20.63 -6.31
N ALA A 80 -5.61 20.68 -4.98
CA ALA A 80 -6.92 20.50 -4.34
C ALA A 80 -7.96 21.53 -4.81
N LYS A 81 -7.56 22.80 -5.00
CA LYS A 81 -8.46 23.83 -5.56
C LYS A 81 -8.87 23.54 -7.00
N LYS A 82 -8.00 22.91 -7.79
CA LYS A 82 -8.23 22.62 -9.21
C LYS A 82 -9.05 21.35 -9.42
N TYR A 83 -8.80 20.31 -8.62
CA TYR A 83 -9.41 18.99 -8.76
C TYR A 83 -10.25 18.62 -7.55
N VAL A 84 -10.27 17.35 -7.15
CA VAL A 84 -11.02 16.85 -6.01
C VAL A 84 -10.06 16.50 -4.89
N ILE A 85 -10.40 16.92 -3.68
CA ILE A 85 -9.82 16.40 -2.44
C ILE A 85 -10.89 15.58 -1.72
N ALA A 86 -10.56 14.36 -1.30
CA ALA A 86 -11.43 13.53 -0.49
C ALA A 86 -11.11 13.74 0.99
N ASP A 87 -12.09 14.19 1.77
CA ASP A 87 -11.93 14.44 3.21
C ASP A 87 -12.44 13.28 4.07
N ASN A 88 -12.95 12.22 3.47
CA ASN A 88 -13.42 11.02 4.16
C ASN A 88 -12.68 9.76 3.67
N PHE A 89 -11.38 9.93 3.42
CA PHE A 89 -10.46 8.88 2.97
C PHE A 89 -9.56 8.40 4.13
N PHE A 90 -9.64 7.12 4.45
CA PHE A 90 -8.89 6.51 5.56
C PHE A 90 -7.73 5.64 5.07
N GLN A 91 -6.66 5.52 5.87
CA GLN A 91 -5.64 4.52 5.59
C GLN A 91 -6.23 3.10 5.69
N GLY A 92 -5.77 2.18 4.85
CA GLY A 92 -6.37 0.84 4.68
C GLY A 92 -6.35 -0.02 5.95
N ALA A 93 -5.33 0.14 6.80
CA ALA A 93 -5.16 -0.55 8.06
C ALA A 93 -4.62 0.39 9.16
N PHE A 94 -4.89 0.07 10.43
CA PHE A 94 -4.18 0.67 11.56
C PHE A 94 -2.68 0.41 11.46
N GLY A 95 -1.88 1.27 12.12
CA GLY A 95 -0.43 1.13 12.16
C GLY A 95 0.28 1.80 10.99
N GLY A 96 1.55 1.44 10.82
CA GLY A 96 2.51 2.16 9.98
C GLY A 96 2.51 1.80 8.50
N SER A 97 3.50 2.34 7.79
CA SER A 97 3.69 2.24 6.34
C SER A 97 3.68 0.80 5.84
N PHE A 98 4.41 -0.10 6.51
CA PHE A 98 4.52 -1.51 6.12
C PHE A 98 3.16 -2.16 5.84
N LEU A 99 2.23 -2.14 6.79
CA LEU A 99 0.95 -2.82 6.65
C LEU A 99 0.04 -2.12 5.63
N ASN A 100 0.09 -0.79 5.54
CA ASN A 100 -0.72 -0.04 4.58
C ASN A 100 -0.28 -0.25 3.12
N HIS A 101 1.01 -0.51 2.87
CA HIS A 101 1.46 -0.93 1.54
C HIS A 101 0.92 -2.33 1.15
N PHE A 102 0.76 -3.26 2.10
CA PHE A 102 0.03 -4.52 1.86
C PHE A 102 -1.46 -4.28 1.61
N ALA A 103 -2.08 -3.37 2.36
CA ALA A 103 -3.48 -2.98 2.13
C ALA A 103 -3.69 -2.46 0.70
N LEU A 104 -2.72 -1.72 0.13
CA LEU A 104 -2.76 -1.19 -1.24
C LEU A 104 -2.58 -2.26 -2.33
N VAL A 105 -1.79 -3.32 -2.10
CA VAL A 105 -1.49 -4.28 -3.18
C VAL A 105 -2.22 -5.62 -3.08
N CYS A 106 -2.71 -6.02 -1.90
CA CYS A 106 -3.43 -7.29 -1.73
C CYS A 106 -4.72 -7.17 -0.91
N ALA A 107 -5.01 -5.99 -0.34
CA ALA A 107 -6.06 -5.82 0.68
C ALA A 107 -5.93 -6.85 1.83
N CYS A 108 -4.72 -7.26 2.17
CA CYS A 108 -4.44 -8.35 3.09
C CYS A 108 -3.46 -7.93 4.19
N ALA A 109 -3.39 -8.73 5.25
CA ALA A 109 -2.35 -8.62 6.27
C ALA A 109 -1.36 -9.78 6.08
N PRO A 110 -0.05 -9.51 6.03
CA PRO A 110 0.96 -10.55 5.84
C PRO A 110 1.01 -11.51 7.02
N TYR A 111 1.36 -12.77 6.74
CA TYR A 111 1.40 -13.85 7.72
C TYR A 111 2.80 -14.46 7.83
N TYR A 112 3.22 -14.73 9.07
CA TYR A 112 4.48 -15.41 9.39
C TYR A 112 4.18 -16.83 9.89
N PRO A 113 4.35 -17.87 9.06
CA PRO A 113 4.08 -19.24 9.48
C PRO A 113 5.02 -19.72 10.59
N ASP A 114 4.47 -20.39 11.60
CA ASP A 114 5.22 -20.97 12.74
C ASP A 114 6.17 -19.96 13.43
N ALA A 115 5.73 -18.70 13.57
CA ALA A 115 6.56 -17.64 14.13
C ALA A 115 7.11 -17.97 15.54
N ASP A 116 6.35 -18.72 16.34
CA ASP A 116 6.72 -19.17 17.68
C ASP A 116 7.89 -20.18 17.72
N LYS A 117 8.23 -20.76 16.56
CA LYS A 117 9.36 -21.68 16.34
C LYS A 117 10.45 -21.07 15.46
N SER A 118 10.34 -19.79 15.16
CA SER A 118 11.23 -19.07 14.26
C SER A 118 12.12 -18.07 15.00
N PRO A 119 13.12 -17.47 14.34
CA PRO A 119 13.86 -16.32 14.87
C PRO A 119 12.98 -15.11 15.23
N ALA A 120 11.77 -14.99 14.67
CA ALA A 120 10.83 -13.93 14.96
C ALA A 120 10.03 -14.16 16.26
N LYS A 121 10.18 -15.30 16.95
CA LYS A 121 9.51 -15.57 18.24
C LYS A 121 9.59 -14.40 19.24
N PRO A 122 10.74 -13.72 19.43
CA PRO A 122 10.84 -12.61 20.37
C PRO A 122 10.04 -11.36 19.96
N THR A 123 9.58 -11.27 18.71
CA THR A 123 8.81 -10.13 18.19
C THR A 123 7.31 -10.38 18.20
N ILE A 124 6.85 -11.50 18.77
CA ILE A 124 5.42 -11.74 19.01
C ILE A 124 4.96 -10.83 20.16
N ALA A 125 4.03 -9.94 19.84
CA ALA A 125 3.41 -9.02 20.77
C ALA A 125 2.59 -9.77 21.81
N LYS A 126 2.53 -9.21 23.01
CA LYS A 126 1.64 -9.68 24.08
C LYS A 126 0.43 -8.75 24.14
N VAL A 127 -0.74 -9.32 23.90
CA VAL A 127 -2.02 -8.63 23.94
C VAL A 127 -2.89 -9.13 25.09
N ASP A 128 -3.82 -8.29 25.50
CA ASP A 128 -4.85 -8.61 26.48
C ASP A 128 -5.88 -9.60 25.92
N ALA A 129 -6.84 -10.00 26.75
CA ALA A 129 -7.86 -10.98 26.39
C ALA A 129 -8.79 -10.53 25.24
N ASP A 130 -8.79 -9.23 24.89
CA ASP A 130 -9.50 -8.70 23.73
C ASP A 130 -8.83 -9.08 22.38
N GLY A 131 -7.58 -9.56 22.43
CA GLY A 131 -6.80 -9.96 21.26
C GLY A 131 -6.18 -8.79 20.48
N THR A 132 -6.32 -7.55 20.93
CA THR A 132 -5.91 -6.34 20.19
C THR A 132 -5.14 -5.33 21.03
N SER A 133 -5.48 -5.16 22.31
CA SER A 133 -4.80 -4.19 23.17
C SER A 133 -3.48 -4.75 23.67
N LEU A 134 -2.38 -4.00 23.54
CA LEU A 134 -1.09 -4.42 24.09
C LEU A 134 -1.15 -4.50 25.62
N THR A 135 -0.65 -5.60 26.18
CA THR A 135 -0.58 -5.76 27.64
C THR A 135 0.43 -4.77 28.22
N VAL A 136 -0.07 -3.83 29.01
CA VAL A 136 0.75 -2.82 29.71
C VAL A 136 1.66 -3.51 30.74
N ALA A 137 2.94 -3.11 30.76
CA ALA A 137 3.90 -3.65 31.72
C ALA A 137 3.63 -3.12 33.14
N GLU A 138 3.92 -3.93 34.17
CA GLU A 138 3.72 -3.52 35.57
C GLU A 138 4.52 -2.26 35.96
N ASN A 139 5.64 -2.02 35.29
CA ASN A 139 6.50 -0.84 35.49
C ASN A 139 6.20 0.32 34.51
N ALA A 140 5.07 0.27 33.80
CA ALA A 140 4.66 1.37 32.95
C ALA A 140 4.34 2.62 33.79
N PRO A 141 4.75 3.82 33.33
CA PRO A 141 4.32 5.08 33.93
C PRO A 141 2.79 5.18 33.98
N LYS A 142 2.23 5.80 35.04
CA LYS A 142 0.77 5.88 35.21
C LYS A 142 0.12 6.93 34.31
N SER A 143 0.92 7.82 33.74
CA SER A 143 0.47 8.85 32.81
C SER A 143 1.59 9.24 31.85
N ALA A 144 1.21 9.86 30.73
CA ALA A 144 2.17 10.41 29.77
C ALA A 144 3.08 11.51 30.36
N LEU A 145 2.69 12.12 31.50
CA LEU A 145 3.53 13.09 32.21
C LEU A 145 4.72 12.44 32.94
N GLU A 146 4.59 11.17 33.31
CA GLU A 146 5.62 10.39 34.01
C GLU A 146 6.56 9.65 33.05
N GLY A 147 6.18 9.52 31.78
CA GLY A 147 6.98 8.93 30.72
C GLY A 147 6.13 8.20 29.67
N ALA A 148 6.81 7.66 28.66
CA ALA A 148 6.18 6.86 27.63
C ALA A 148 5.59 5.56 28.21
N PRO A 149 4.43 5.08 27.72
CA PRO A 149 3.88 3.79 28.14
C PRO A 149 4.89 2.67 27.86
N LYS A 150 4.86 1.65 28.72
CA LYS A 150 5.67 0.43 28.55
C LYS A 150 4.74 -0.75 28.41
N PHE A 151 5.05 -1.63 27.47
CA PHE A 151 4.28 -2.85 27.22
C PHE A 151 5.15 -4.07 27.53
N VAL A 152 4.51 -5.21 27.82
CA VAL A 152 5.23 -6.46 28.06
C VAL A 152 5.96 -6.92 26.80
N SER A 153 5.33 -6.76 25.64
CA SER A 153 5.93 -6.96 24.30
C SER A 153 5.05 -6.27 23.26
N ASP A 154 5.55 -5.24 22.58
CA ASP A 154 4.88 -4.44 21.54
C ASP A 154 5.38 -4.80 20.12
N GLY A 155 5.85 -6.03 19.94
CA GLY A 155 6.59 -6.49 18.76
C GLY A 155 5.84 -6.47 17.42
N THR A 156 6.50 -6.97 16.38
CA THR A 156 6.04 -6.86 14.99
C THR A 156 4.94 -7.83 14.59
N LEU A 157 4.76 -8.91 15.36
CA LEU A 157 3.82 -9.99 15.06
C LEU A 157 2.71 -10.03 16.11
N THR A 158 1.49 -10.28 15.66
CA THR A 158 0.37 -10.65 16.55
C THR A 158 0.57 -12.06 17.14
N PRO A 159 -0.13 -12.43 18.23
CA PRO A 159 -0.06 -13.78 18.79
C PRO A 159 -0.49 -14.89 17.83
N ASP A 160 -1.32 -14.57 16.85
CA ASP A 160 -1.73 -15.43 15.74
C ASP A 160 -0.93 -15.17 14.46
N PHE A 161 0.27 -14.60 14.60
CA PHE A 161 1.37 -14.53 13.64
C PHE A 161 1.17 -13.69 12.38
N TYR A 162 0.22 -12.76 12.39
CA TYR A 162 0.17 -11.71 11.37
C TYR A 162 1.18 -10.61 11.68
N ALA A 163 1.90 -10.14 10.66
CA ALA A 163 2.80 -9.01 10.76
C ALA A 163 2.05 -7.69 10.64
N VAL A 164 2.09 -6.90 11.71
CA VAL A 164 1.32 -5.65 11.86
C VAL A 164 2.20 -4.42 12.10
N ASN A 165 3.51 -4.63 12.23
CA ASN A 165 4.52 -3.57 12.29
C ASN A 165 5.69 -3.92 11.36
N THR A 166 6.58 -2.95 11.12
CA THR A 166 7.62 -3.04 10.10
C THR A 166 8.47 -4.30 10.23
N MET A 167 8.31 -5.17 9.23
CA MET A 167 9.24 -6.24 8.89
C MET A 167 9.95 -5.89 7.58
N GLN A 168 10.96 -6.66 7.21
CA GLN A 168 11.80 -6.43 6.04
C GLN A 168 11.55 -7.50 4.97
N PRO A 169 11.68 -7.15 3.68
CA PRO A 169 11.40 -8.10 2.61
C PRO A 169 12.40 -9.27 2.64
N PRO A 170 11.95 -10.47 2.23
CA PRO A 170 12.80 -11.66 2.12
C PRO A 170 13.84 -11.57 1.00
N TYR A 171 13.74 -10.56 0.13
CA TYR A 171 14.59 -10.39 -1.05
C TYR A 171 15.30 -9.05 -1.03
N GLN A 172 16.54 -9.00 -1.52
CA GLN A 172 17.25 -7.75 -1.72
C GLN A 172 16.54 -6.89 -2.79
N PRO A 173 16.53 -5.55 -2.67
CA PRO A 173 17.09 -4.78 -1.58
C PRO A 173 16.23 -4.92 -0.30
N SER A 174 16.88 -5.18 0.82
CA SER A 174 16.28 -5.33 2.15
C SER A 174 17.16 -4.66 3.20
N ALA A 175 16.59 -4.19 4.31
CA ALA A 175 17.40 -3.70 5.43
C ALA A 175 18.15 -4.84 6.14
N ASN A 176 17.69 -6.08 5.96
CA ASN A 176 18.39 -7.25 6.44
C ASN A 176 19.39 -7.70 5.37
N PRO A 177 20.69 -7.77 5.68
CA PRO A 177 21.69 -8.22 4.72
C PRO A 177 21.49 -9.71 4.38
N PRO A 178 22.08 -10.20 3.30
CA PRO A 178 22.15 -11.64 3.06
C PRO A 178 22.87 -12.36 4.19
N ALA A 179 22.51 -13.63 4.41
CA ALA A 179 23.28 -14.49 5.32
C ALA A 179 24.73 -14.61 4.82
N LYS A 180 25.69 -14.74 5.75
CA LYS A 180 27.14 -14.73 5.45
C LYS A 180 27.57 -15.64 4.29
N ASP A 181 26.93 -16.81 4.17
CA ASP A 181 27.18 -17.81 3.12
C ASP A 181 25.90 -18.12 2.31
N GLY A 182 24.92 -17.21 2.36
CA GLY A 182 23.64 -17.33 1.65
C GLY A 182 23.68 -16.74 0.25
N ASP A 183 22.57 -16.90 -0.48
CA ASP A 183 22.37 -16.22 -1.75
C ASP A 183 22.28 -14.70 -1.52
N ALA A 184 23.13 -13.94 -2.20
CA ALA A 184 23.20 -12.49 -2.10
C ALA A 184 21.90 -11.78 -2.52
N ALA A 185 21.01 -12.46 -3.25
CA ALA A 185 19.73 -11.91 -3.66
C ALA A 185 18.66 -11.98 -2.55
N TYR A 186 18.91 -12.69 -1.44
CA TYR A 186 17.95 -12.91 -0.37
C TYR A 186 18.37 -12.17 0.91
N ALA A 187 17.39 -11.78 1.72
CA ALA A 187 17.64 -11.33 3.08
C ALA A 187 17.89 -12.54 4.00
N ASP A 188 18.70 -12.37 5.04
CA ASP A 188 18.96 -13.44 6.02
C ASP A 188 17.65 -13.87 6.71
N PRO A 189 17.16 -15.10 6.51
CA PRO A 189 15.95 -15.59 7.19
C PRO A 189 16.17 -15.78 8.70
N ALA A 190 17.42 -15.77 9.18
CA ALA A 190 17.73 -15.81 10.60
C ALA A 190 17.52 -14.47 11.32
N ALA A 191 17.35 -13.36 10.59
CA ALA A 191 17.00 -12.09 11.18
C ALA A 191 15.51 -12.09 11.60
N ALA A 192 15.23 -11.77 12.87
CA ALA A 192 13.88 -11.79 13.44
C ALA A 192 12.87 -10.87 12.70
N THR A 193 13.38 -9.86 11.99
CA THR A 193 12.58 -8.91 11.20
C THR A 193 12.40 -9.32 9.74
N THR A 194 13.01 -10.40 9.25
CA THR A 194 12.80 -10.88 7.88
C THR A 194 11.43 -11.55 7.80
N LEU A 195 10.52 -10.97 7.01
CA LEU A 195 9.23 -11.60 6.73
C LEU A 195 9.43 -12.69 5.68
N PRO A 196 8.94 -13.93 5.90
CA PRO A 196 8.97 -14.97 4.89
C PRO A 196 8.23 -14.55 3.61
N PRO A 197 8.53 -15.17 2.45
CA PRO A 197 7.78 -14.93 1.23
C PRO A 197 6.26 -15.08 1.42
N GLN A 198 5.53 -14.09 0.95
CA GLN A 198 4.08 -14.05 0.95
C GLN A 198 3.54 -14.68 -0.35
N HIS A 199 2.33 -15.24 -0.28
CA HIS A 199 1.76 -16.08 -1.35
C HIS A 199 0.33 -15.71 -1.72
N GLU A 200 -0.23 -14.71 -1.05
CA GLU A 200 -1.53 -14.13 -1.34
C GLU A 200 -1.51 -13.49 -2.73
N ILE A 201 -2.64 -13.55 -3.42
CA ILE A 201 -2.82 -12.91 -4.72
C ILE A 201 -2.82 -11.39 -4.53
N THR A 202 -1.98 -10.72 -5.32
CA THR A 202 -1.93 -9.25 -5.37
C THR A 202 -2.77 -8.70 -6.54
N ILE A 203 -3.06 -7.41 -6.52
CA ILE A 203 -3.65 -6.70 -7.65
C ILE A 203 -2.75 -6.77 -8.89
N GLY A 204 -1.43 -6.80 -8.69
CA GLY A 204 -0.45 -7.00 -9.76
C GLY A 204 -0.60 -8.36 -10.44
N ASP A 205 -0.79 -9.43 -9.67
CA ASP A 205 -1.03 -10.77 -10.22
C ASP A 205 -2.32 -10.79 -11.07
N LEU A 206 -3.39 -10.15 -10.59
CA LEU A 206 -4.65 -10.06 -11.34
C LEU A 206 -4.52 -9.25 -12.63
N LEU A 207 -3.78 -8.14 -12.60
CA LEU A 207 -3.49 -7.33 -13.78
C LEU A 207 -2.67 -8.13 -14.81
N SER A 208 -1.60 -8.81 -14.38
CA SER A 208 -0.80 -9.67 -15.25
C SER A 208 -1.62 -10.82 -15.84
N LEU A 209 -2.49 -11.47 -15.05
CA LEU A 209 -3.38 -12.53 -15.53
C LEU A 209 -4.38 -12.02 -16.59
N LYS A 210 -4.82 -10.76 -16.48
CA LYS A 210 -5.70 -10.12 -17.47
C LYS A 210 -4.93 -9.58 -18.69
N GLY A 211 -3.60 -9.54 -18.64
CA GLY A 211 -2.76 -8.94 -19.68
C GLY A 211 -2.80 -7.40 -19.68
N VAL A 212 -3.12 -6.78 -18.54
CA VAL A 212 -3.08 -5.33 -18.36
C VAL A 212 -1.68 -4.93 -17.91
N SER A 213 -1.05 -4.00 -18.63
CA SER A 213 0.29 -3.54 -18.28
C SER A 213 0.26 -2.78 -16.96
N TRP A 214 1.24 -3.06 -16.10
CA TRP A 214 1.37 -2.35 -14.83
C TRP A 214 2.82 -2.31 -14.35
N ALA A 215 3.13 -1.37 -13.47
CA ALA A 215 4.42 -1.32 -12.80
C ALA A 215 4.33 -0.61 -11.44
N TRP A 216 5.24 -0.97 -10.53
CA TRP A 216 5.58 -0.17 -9.36
C TRP A 216 6.94 0.49 -9.55
N TYR A 217 6.95 1.82 -9.54
CA TYR A 217 8.13 2.66 -9.59
C TYR A 217 8.54 3.04 -8.16
N SER A 218 9.71 2.56 -7.75
CA SER A 218 10.33 2.91 -6.47
C SER A 218 11.44 3.93 -6.68
N GLY A 219 11.31 5.13 -6.10
CA GLY A 219 12.39 6.12 -6.16
C GLY A 219 13.69 5.58 -5.56
N ALA A 220 14.80 5.72 -6.28
CA ALA A 220 16.13 5.22 -5.89
C ALA A 220 16.27 3.70 -5.68
N TRP A 221 15.41 2.89 -6.30
CA TRP A 221 15.49 1.43 -6.23
C TRP A 221 16.82 0.89 -6.75
N GLN A 222 17.30 1.41 -7.88
CA GLN A 222 18.57 0.95 -8.46
C GLN A 222 19.76 1.32 -7.56
N ALA A 223 19.72 2.48 -6.92
CA ALA A 223 20.74 2.86 -5.95
C ALA A 223 20.78 1.90 -4.75
N ALA A 224 19.61 1.41 -4.30
CA ALA A 224 19.55 0.40 -3.25
C ALA A 224 20.10 -0.96 -3.69
N LEU A 225 19.75 -1.43 -4.90
CA LEU A 225 20.30 -2.64 -5.49
C LEU A 225 21.82 -2.60 -5.67
N ASP A 226 22.35 -1.43 -6.03
CA ASP A 226 23.79 -1.19 -6.20
C ASP A 226 24.56 -1.10 -4.87
N GLY A 227 23.89 -1.20 -3.72
CA GLY A 227 24.51 -1.01 -2.41
C GLY A 227 24.89 0.45 -2.12
N LYS A 228 24.26 1.41 -2.81
CA LYS A 228 24.50 2.87 -2.68
C LYS A 228 23.39 3.58 -1.92
N ASN A 229 22.50 2.85 -1.25
CA ASN A 229 21.52 3.48 -0.38
C ASN A 229 22.22 4.18 0.81
N ALA A 230 21.83 5.40 1.12
CA ALA A 230 22.44 6.20 2.17
C ALA A 230 21.41 7.14 2.80
N THR A 231 21.62 7.51 4.06
CA THR A 231 20.80 8.48 4.79
C THR A 231 21.60 9.79 4.93
N PRO A 232 21.03 10.97 4.62
CA PRO A 232 19.61 11.21 4.34
C PRO A 232 19.18 11.00 2.88
N VAL A 233 20.12 10.86 1.93
CA VAL A 233 19.81 10.74 0.49
C VAL A 233 20.65 9.63 -0.13
N PRO A 234 20.06 8.71 -0.91
CA PRO A 234 18.66 8.70 -1.35
C PRO A 234 17.65 8.10 -0.36
N ASN A 235 18.10 7.44 0.70
CA ASN A 235 17.28 6.87 1.78
C ASN A 235 16.08 6.04 1.27
N PHE A 236 16.34 5.12 0.35
CA PHE A 236 15.36 4.13 -0.11
C PHE A 236 14.82 3.35 1.09
N GLN A 237 13.49 3.33 1.22
CA GLN A 237 12.80 2.64 2.30
C GLN A 237 12.40 1.23 1.85
N PHE A 238 13.13 0.23 2.32
CA PHE A 238 12.98 -1.17 1.88
C PHE A 238 11.57 -1.73 2.06
N HIS A 239 10.91 -1.33 3.15
CA HIS A 239 9.59 -1.81 3.51
C HIS A 239 8.44 -1.14 2.75
N HIS A 240 8.74 -0.16 1.88
CA HIS A 240 7.75 0.55 1.05
C HIS A 240 7.66 0.01 -0.37
N GLN A 241 8.39 -1.06 -0.69
CA GLN A 241 8.17 -1.83 -1.91
C GLN A 241 7.41 -3.14 -1.56
N PRO A 242 6.06 -3.11 -1.54
CA PRO A 242 5.25 -4.24 -1.07
C PRO A 242 5.37 -5.48 -1.95
N PHE A 243 5.59 -5.34 -3.26
CA PHE A 243 5.72 -6.50 -4.14
C PHE A 243 6.99 -7.31 -3.87
N ASN A 244 8.03 -6.69 -3.28
CA ASN A 244 9.28 -7.37 -2.89
C ASN A 244 9.10 -8.35 -1.70
N TYR A 245 7.88 -8.52 -1.20
CA TYR A 245 7.53 -9.53 -0.20
C TYR A 245 6.93 -10.81 -0.79
N PHE A 246 6.46 -10.78 -2.03
CA PHE A 246 5.68 -11.87 -2.61
C PHE A 246 6.55 -12.80 -3.47
N ALA A 247 6.33 -14.11 -3.35
CA ALA A 247 7.12 -15.13 -4.04
C ALA A 247 7.14 -14.97 -5.58
N ASN A 248 6.07 -14.46 -6.17
CA ASN A 248 5.99 -14.22 -7.61
C ASN A 248 7.00 -13.17 -8.10
N PHE A 249 7.50 -12.30 -7.21
CA PHE A 249 8.46 -11.24 -7.53
C PHE A 249 9.84 -11.47 -6.91
N ALA A 250 10.15 -12.74 -6.58
CA ALA A 250 11.47 -13.14 -6.14
C ALA A 250 12.56 -12.77 -7.18
N PRO A 251 13.82 -12.57 -6.76
CA PRO A 251 14.93 -12.29 -7.67
C PRO A 251 15.02 -13.29 -8.83
N GLY A 252 15.24 -12.80 -10.04
CA GLY A 252 15.35 -13.62 -11.25
C GLY A 252 14.01 -14.01 -11.90
N THR A 253 12.87 -13.71 -11.27
CA THR A 253 11.56 -13.94 -11.91
C THR A 253 11.30 -12.92 -13.04
N PRO A 254 10.60 -13.31 -14.12
CA PRO A 254 10.16 -12.37 -15.15
C PRO A 254 9.26 -11.26 -14.60
N ALA A 255 8.33 -11.60 -13.71
CA ALA A 255 7.39 -10.64 -13.12
C ALA A 255 8.11 -9.52 -12.36
N ARG A 256 9.18 -9.85 -11.62
CA ARG A 256 10.02 -8.83 -10.96
C ARG A 256 10.65 -7.88 -11.96
N ALA A 257 11.31 -8.41 -13.00
CA ALA A 257 12.01 -7.60 -14.00
C ALA A 257 11.04 -6.72 -14.82
N GLU A 258 9.84 -7.24 -15.09
CA GLU A 258 8.81 -6.54 -15.84
C GLU A 258 8.15 -5.43 -15.03
N HIS A 259 7.81 -5.67 -13.76
CA HIS A 259 6.91 -4.80 -13.01
C HIS A 259 7.56 -3.98 -11.89
N LEU A 260 8.70 -4.38 -11.33
CA LEU A 260 9.38 -3.61 -10.28
C LEU A 260 10.45 -2.71 -10.91
N LYS A 261 10.12 -1.42 -11.05
CA LYS A 261 10.92 -0.43 -11.76
C LYS A 261 11.60 0.54 -10.80
N ASP A 262 12.76 1.01 -11.23
CA ASP A 262 13.40 2.17 -10.61
C ASP A 262 12.71 3.44 -11.08
N GLY A 263 12.26 4.25 -10.13
CA GLY A 263 11.78 5.60 -10.37
C GLY A 263 12.92 6.60 -10.62
N GLY A 264 14.17 6.19 -10.40
CA GLY A 264 15.36 7.04 -10.52
C GLY A 264 15.61 7.89 -9.28
N LEU A 265 16.77 8.55 -9.23
CA LEU A 265 17.08 9.50 -8.16
C LEU A 265 16.20 10.74 -8.34
N GLY A 266 15.51 11.13 -7.26
CA GLY A 266 14.54 12.23 -7.32
C GLY A 266 13.34 11.96 -8.24
N GLY A 267 13.08 10.71 -8.65
CA GLY A 267 11.96 10.37 -9.54
C GLY A 267 12.22 10.62 -11.03
N GLU A 268 13.46 10.91 -11.44
CA GLU A 268 13.78 11.31 -12.81
C GLU A 268 13.36 10.29 -13.89
N ALA A 269 13.43 8.99 -13.62
CA ALA A 269 13.04 7.96 -14.58
C ALA A 269 11.51 7.86 -14.70
N PHE A 270 10.80 8.02 -13.58
CA PHE A 270 9.33 8.06 -13.59
C PHE A 270 8.79 9.29 -14.32
N LEU A 271 9.37 10.48 -14.05
CA LEU A 271 9.04 11.71 -14.76
C LEU A 271 9.30 11.57 -16.27
N LYS A 272 10.39 10.90 -16.64
CA LYS A 272 10.68 10.64 -18.05
C LYS A 272 9.60 9.77 -18.71
N ASP A 273 9.14 8.70 -18.06
CA ASP A 273 8.08 7.85 -18.60
C ASP A 273 6.74 8.60 -18.71
N ILE A 274 6.46 9.53 -17.78
CA ILE A 274 5.30 10.44 -17.86
C ILE A 274 5.40 11.32 -19.12
N ASP A 275 6.53 11.99 -19.31
CA ASP A 275 6.75 12.95 -20.39
C ASP A 275 6.75 12.30 -21.76
N ASP A 276 7.32 11.09 -21.85
CA ASP A 276 7.35 10.28 -23.07
C ASP A 276 5.99 9.61 -23.39
N GLY A 277 5.02 9.65 -22.48
CA GLY A 277 3.73 8.96 -22.63
C GLY A 277 3.87 7.43 -22.61
N LYS A 278 4.75 6.90 -21.74
CA LYS A 278 5.12 5.48 -21.65
C LYS A 278 4.62 4.80 -20.38
N LEU A 279 3.80 5.47 -19.57
CA LEU A 279 3.27 4.84 -18.38
C LEU A 279 2.40 3.62 -18.75
N PRO A 280 2.53 2.50 -18.02
CA PRO A 280 1.61 1.38 -18.17
C PRO A 280 0.19 1.78 -17.76
N ALA A 281 -0.78 0.91 -18.07
CA ALA A 281 -2.19 1.15 -17.75
C ALA A 281 -2.41 1.35 -16.24
N VAL A 282 -1.66 0.65 -15.38
CA VAL A 282 -1.64 0.91 -13.93
C VAL A 282 -0.22 1.18 -13.44
N SER A 283 0.02 2.39 -12.94
CA SER A 283 1.33 2.82 -12.44
C SER A 283 1.25 3.16 -10.95
N PHE A 284 2.03 2.48 -10.11
CA PHE A 284 2.24 2.89 -8.73
C PHE A 284 3.58 3.60 -8.61
N TYR A 285 3.65 4.67 -7.82
CA TYR A 285 4.88 5.40 -7.57
C TYR A 285 5.04 5.71 -6.08
N LYS A 286 6.21 5.33 -5.54
CA LYS A 286 6.65 5.68 -4.19
C LYS A 286 7.86 6.61 -4.28
N PRO A 287 7.73 7.88 -3.83
CA PRO A 287 8.85 8.82 -3.86
C PRO A 287 10.07 8.32 -3.09
N GLN A 288 11.24 8.82 -3.50
CA GLN A 288 12.49 8.66 -2.77
C GLN A 288 12.35 9.18 -1.33
N GLY A 289 13.12 8.63 -0.38
CA GLY A 289 12.96 8.90 1.07
C GLY A 289 12.89 10.39 1.43
N ASN A 290 13.80 11.23 0.97
CA ASN A 290 13.79 12.66 1.29
C ASN A 290 12.69 13.48 0.56
N LEU A 291 11.88 12.85 -0.29
CA LEU A 291 10.80 13.48 -1.08
C LEU A 291 9.42 12.90 -0.76
N ASN A 292 9.34 12.05 0.28
CA ASN A 292 8.11 11.31 0.58
C ASN A 292 7.30 11.89 1.75
N GLU A 293 7.81 12.96 2.38
CA GLU A 293 7.24 13.65 3.55
C GLU A 293 7.36 12.96 4.91
N HIS A 294 7.95 11.77 5.04
CA HIS A 294 8.06 11.12 6.34
C HIS A 294 8.80 11.99 7.38
N GLY A 295 8.19 12.16 8.56
CA GLY A 295 8.78 12.96 9.64
C GLY A 295 10.14 12.41 10.09
N GLY A 296 11.09 13.30 10.34
CA GLY A 296 12.42 12.95 10.88
C GLY A 296 13.53 12.83 9.83
N TYR A 297 13.25 12.36 8.61
CA TYR A 297 14.24 12.31 7.52
C TYR A 297 13.83 13.05 6.24
N ALA A 298 12.57 13.44 6.11
CA ALA A 298 12.06 14.29 5.04
C ALA A 298 11.31 15.51 5.63
N ASP A 299 10.87 16.40 4.75
CA ASP A 299 10.11 17.60 5.10
C ASP A 299 8.88 17.77 4.19
N VAL A 300 7.85 18.48 4.70
CA VAL A 300 6.59 18.74 3.98
C VAL A 300 6.84 19.53 2.70
N ALA A 301 7.68 20.56 2.74
CA ALA A 301 7.79 21.49 1.63
C ALA A 301 8.42 20.81 0.39
N SER A 302 9.49 20.04 0.59
CA SER A 302 10.16 19.29 -0.47
C SER A 302 9.28 18.19 -1.05
N GLY A 303 8.58 17.44 -0.19
CA GLY A 303 7.68 16.37 -0.64
C GLY A 303 6.45 16.91 -1.36
N ASP A 304 5.79 17.93 -0.81
CA ASP A 304 4.59 18.54 -1.40
C ASP A 304 4.91 19.18 -2.77
N GLN A 305 6.04 19.88 -2.87
CA GLN A 305 6.52 20.41 -4.16
C GLN A 305 6.77 19.28 -5.17
N HIS A 306 7.41 18.18 -4.75
CA HIS A 306 7.66 17.03 -5.62
C HIS A 306 6.36 16.38 -6.11
N LEU A 307 5.35 16.24 -5.23
CA LEU A 307 4.03 15.75 -5.62
C LEU A 307 3.36 16.67 -6.65
N ALA A 308 3.40 17.99 -6.43
CA ALA A 308 2.84 18.97 -7.36
C ALA A 308 3.59 19.00 -8.70
N ASP A 309 4.91 18.82 -8.70
CA ASP A 309 5.71 18.72 -9.91
C ASP A 309 5.32 17.49 -10.73
N ILE A 310 5.16 16.33 -10.09
CA ILE A 310 4.67 15.11 -10.77
C ILE A 310 3.29 15.35 -11.40
N VAL A 311 2.36 15.95 -10.66
CA VAL A 311 1.03 16.29 -11.21
C VAL A 311 1.16 17.22 -12.42
N SER A 312 2.03 18.23 -12.36
CA SER A 312 2.31 19.15 -13.46
C SER A 312 2.89 18.46 -14.71
N HIS A 313 3.68 17.40 -14.53
CA HIS A 313 4.16 16.55 -15.62
C HIS A 313 3.04 15.67 -16.19
N LEU A 314 2.24 15.04 -15.33
CA LEU A 314 1.11 14.19 -15.75
C LEU A 314 0.08 14.97 -16.58
N GLU A 315 -0.21 16.22 -16.20
CA GLU A 315 -1.11 17.11 -16.96
C GLU A 315 -0.62 17.43 -18.38
N LYS A 316 0.70 17.36 -18.61
CA LYS A 316 1.33 17.62 -19.92
C LYS A 316 1.60 16.34 -20.69
N SER A 317 1.40 15.18 -20.07
CA SER A 317 1.65 13.88 -20.69
C SER A 317 0.74 13.67 -21.90
N PRO A 318 1.23 13.01 -22.96
CA PRO A 318 0.38 12.56 -24.07
C PRO A 318 -0.79 11.67 -23.63
N GLN A 319 -0.69 11.03 -22.46
CA GLN A 319 -1.71 10.13 -21.91
C GLN A 319 -2.77 10.85 -21.04
N TRP A 320 -2.60 12.15 -20.75
CA TRP A 320 -3.44 12.88 -19.79
C TRP A 320 -4.95 12.76 -20.06
N GLY A 321 -5.37 12.83 -21.32
CA GLY A 321 -6.79 12.84 -21.72
C GLY A 321 -7.62 11.64 -21.27
N HIS A 322 -6.95 10.54 -20.91
CA HIS A 322 -7.57 9.29 -20.45
C HIS A 322 -6.97 8.82 -19.11
N MET A 323 -6.55 9.75 -18.26
CA MET A 323 -5.83 9.44 -17.03
C MET A 323 -6.65 9.72 -15.77
N LEU A 324 -6.53 8.82 -14.79
CA LEU A 324 -6.90 9.02 -13.40
C LEU A 324 -5.64 8.99 -12.55
N VAL A 325 -5.40 10.05 -11.79
CA VAL A 325 -4.28 10.16 -10.85
C VAL A 325 -4.84 10.23 -9.43
N ILE A 326 -4.35 9.34 -8.56
CA ILE A 326 -4.62 9.34 -7.13
C ILE A 326 -3.32 9.69 -6.42
N VAL A 327 -3.30 10.82 -5.72
CA VAL A 327 -2.23 11.14 -4.76
C VAL A 327 -2.78 10.89 -3.37
N THR A 328 -2.17 10.02 -2.59
CA THR A 328 -2.55 9.79 -1.20
C THR A 328 -1.34 9.39 -0.37
N TYR A 329 -1.54 9.13 0.92
CA TYR A 329 -0.51 8.82 1.88
C TYR A 329 -0.66 7.37 2.35
N ASP A 330 0.41 6.78 2.85
CA ASP A 330 0.35 5.42 3.38
C ASP A 330 -0.38 5.33 4.72
N GLU A 331 -0.05 6.24 5.63
CA GLU A 331 -0.61 6.34 6.96
C GLU A 331 -0.44 7.76 7.54
N ASN A 332 -0.91 7.95 8.77
CA ASN A 332 -1.09 9.26 9.37
C ASN A 332 0.13 9.82 10.10
N GLY A 333 1.22 9.07 10.27
CA GLY A 333 2.45 9.48 10.93
C GLY A 333 2.34 9.63 12.45
N GLY A 334 1.24 9.15 13.04
CA GLY A 334 0.86 9.49 14.41
C GLY A 334 0.33 10.91 14.58
N PHE A 335 0.16 11.69 13.50
CA PHE A 335 -0.49 13.00 13.57
C PHE A 335 -1.97 12.83 13.86
N TRP A 336 -2.49 13.73 14.68
CA TRP A 336 -3.86 13.68 15.14
C TRP A 336 -4.85 13.96 14.00
N ASP A 337 -5.98 13.28 14.03
CA ASP A 337 -7.15 13.57 13.21
C ASP A 337 -8.40 13.44 14.08
N HIS A 338 -9.39 14.31 13.88
CA HIS A 338 -10.57 14.33 14.74
C HIS A 338 -11.61 13.26 14.40
N VAL A 339 -11.62 12.76 13.17
CA VAL A 339 -12.64 11.82 12.72
C VAL A 339 -12.23 10.41 13.12
N ALA A 340 -13.07 9.79 13.93
CA ALA A 340 -12.90 8.39 14.29
C ALA A 340 -13.04 7.50 13.04
N PRO A 341 -12.11 6.57 12.78
CA PRO A 341 -12.23 5.62 11.67
C PRO A 341 -13.51 4.79 11.76
N PRO A 342 -14.16 4.46 10.62
CA PRO A 342 -15.31 3.57 10.65
C PRO A 342 -14.88 2.18 11.11
N LYS A 343 -15.65 1.59 12.01
CA LYS A 343 -15.37 0.25 12.53
C LYS A 343 -15.65 -0.80 11.43
N ALA A 344 -14.61 -1.52 11.00
CA ALA A 344 -14.74 -2.61 10.04
C ALA A 344 -14.07 -3.90 10.53
N ASP A 345 -13.13 -4.45 9.77
CA ASP A 345 -12.38 -5.65 10.18
C ASP A 345 -11.34 -5.30 11.24
N ARG A 346 -10.67 -6.31 11.80
CA ARG A 346 -9.70 -6.09 12.87
C ARG A 346 -8.47 -5.30 12.45
N TRP A 347 -8.23 -5.15 11.15
CA TRP A 347 -7.05 -4.48 10.64
C TRP A 347 -7.27 -2.99 10.41
N GLY A 348 -8.51 -2.55 10.20
CA GLY A 348 -8.78 -1.15 9.91
C GLY A 348 -10.21 -0.91 9.42
N PRO A 349 -10.42 0.22 8.72
CA PRO A 349 -9.43 1.24 8.37
C PRO A 349 -8.85 2.01 9.58
N GLY A 350 -7.70 2.66 9.38
CA GLY A 350 -7.06 3.54 10.36
C GLY A 350 -7.48 5.01 10.18
N ASN A 351 -6.66 5.95 10.64
CA ASN A 351 -6.91 7.40 10.60
C ASN A 351 -7.16 7.94 9.18
N ARG A 352 -7.84 9.09 9.08
CA ARG A 352 -7.95 9.81 7.81
C ARG A 352 -6.59 10.30 7.35
N ILE A 353 -6.40 10.25 6.04
CA ILE A 353 -5.20 10.66 5.34
C ILE A 353 -5.61 11.52 4.13
N PRO A 354 -4.75 12.44 3.66
CA PRO A 354 -5.06 13.21 2.47
C PRO A 354 -5.20 12.30 1.24
N ALA A 355 -6.19 12.58 0.40
CA ALA A 355 -6.35 11.92 -0.89
C ALA A 355 -6.87 12.91 -1.94
N PHE A 356 -6.21 12.93 -3.10
CA PHE A 356 -6.55 13.75 -4.24
C PHE A 356 -6.97 12.86 -5.39
N ILE A 357 -8.07 13.25 -6.05
CA ILE A 357 -8.56 12.58 -7.25
C ILE A 357 -8.42 13.59 -8.40
N ILE A 358 -7.45 13.33 -9.27
CA ILE A 358 -6.98 14.25 -10.30
C ILE A 358 -7.18 13.60 -11.66
N SER A 359 -7.94 14.24 -12.54
CA SER A 359 -8.28 13.69 -13.86
C SER A 359 -8.92 14.77 -14.73
N PRO A 360 -8.87 14.66 -16.08
CA PRO A 360 -9.79 15.42 -16.94
C PRO A 360 -11.27 15.17 -16.63
N PHE A 361 -11.58 14.02 -16.04
CA PHE A 361 -12.94 13.63 -15.63
C PHE A 361 -13.27 14.01 -14.19
N ALA A 362 -12.35 14.62 -13.44
CA ALA A 362 -12.61 14.96 -12.04
C ALA A 362 -13.61 16.12 -11.93
N LYS A 363 -14.49 16.06 -10.93
CA LYS A 363 -15.43 17.14 -10.57
C LYS A 363 -14.68 18.29 -9.90
N GLY A 364 -13.86 19.03 -10.66
CA GLY A 364 -12.91 20.00 -10.12
C GLY A 364 -13.49 21.03 -9.15
N GLY A 365 -12.73 21.36 -8.11
CA GLY A 365 -13.12 22.27 -7.03
C GLY A 365 -14.04 21.64 -5.98
N MET A 366 -14.31 20.32 -6.06
CA MET A 366 -15.16 19.59 -5.12
C MET A 366 -14.35 19.03 -3.94
N VAL A 367 -14.98 19.02 -2.77
CA VAL A 367 -14.59 18.13 -1.66
C VAL A 367 -15.48 16.90 -1.71
N ASP A 368 -14.88 15.71 -1.80
CA ASP A 368 -15.62 14.44 -1.80
C ASP A 368 -15.69 13.85 -0.39
N HIS A 369 -16.92 13.73 0.11
CA HIS A 369 -17.23 13.21 1.45
C HIS A 369 -17.54 11.70 1.47
N THR A 370 -17.42 11.02 0.33
CA THR A 370 -17.67 9.58 0.23
C THR A 370 -16.67 8.81 1.09
N GLN A 371 -17.15 7.82 1.85
CA GLN A 371 -16.29 6.99 2.70
C GLN A 371 -15.38 6.12 1.83
N TYR A 372 -14.07 6.37 1.91
CA TYR A 372 -13.05 5.60 1.20
C TYR A 372 -12.00 5.08 2.17
N ASP A 373 -11.29 4.05 1.73
CA ASP A 373 -9.99 3.69 2.30
C ASP A 373 -8.99 3.37 1.18
N THR A 374 -7.74 3.08 1.52
CA THR A 374 -6.72 2.66 0.55
C THR A 374 -7.19 1.53 -0.39
N THR A 375 -8.07 0.62 0.07
CA THR A 375 -8.59 -0.47 -0.77
C THR A 375 -9.60 0.01 -1.83
N SER A 376 -10.11 1.24 -1.71
CA SER A 376 -10.98 1.88 -2.71
C SER A 376 -10.26 2.10 -4.04
N ILE A 377 -8.94 2.29 -4.00
CA ILE A 377 -8.08 2.32 -5.20
C ILE A 377 -8.12 0.97 -5.91
N ILE A 378 -8.02 -0.12 -5.16
CA ILE A 378 -8.08 -1.48 -5.72
C ILE A 378 -9.48 -1.77 -6.27
N ARG A 379 -10.54 -1.30 -5.60
CA ARG A 379 -11.93 -1.41 -6.11
C ARG A 379 -12.06 -0.75 -7.48
N PHE A 380 -11.54 0.47 -7.63
CA PHE A 380 -11.54 1.17 -8.90
C PHE A 380 -10.80 0.37 -9.98
N ILE A 381 -9.56 -0.07 -9.72
CA ILE A 381 -8.75 -0.86 -10.67
C ILE A 381 -9.46 -2.17 -11.05
N THR A 382 -10.03 -2.85 -10.05
CA THR A 382 -10.75 -4.12 -10.24
C THR A 382 -11.95 -3.94 -11.17
N ALA A 383 -12.78 -2.93 -10.91
CA ALA A 383 -13.92 -2.61 -11.76
C ALA A 383 -13.44 -2.17 -13.16
N ARG A 384 -12.45 -1.28 -13.24
CA ARG A 384 -11.94 -0.72 -14.48
C ARG A 384 -11.47 -1.78 -15.48
N TYR A 385 -10.74 -2.78 -14.98
CA TYR A 385 -10.10 -3.79 -15.83
C TYR A 385 -10.79 -5.15 -15.76
N ASP A 386 -12.00 -5.23 -15.19
CA ASP A 386 -12.79 -6.45 -15.08
C ASP A 386 -11.97 -7.60 -14.46
N LEU A 387 -11.43 -7.31 -13.27
CA LEU A 387 -10.63 -8.25 -12.48
C LEU A 387 -11.51 -8.96 -11.43
N PRO A 388 -11.13 -10.17 -10.98
CA PRO A 388 -11.71 -10.76 -9.78
C PRO A 388 -11.52 -9.87 -8.54
N VAL A 389 -12.53 -9.80 -7.67
CA VAL A 389 -12.42 -9.05 -6.41
C VAL A 389 -11.51 -9.79 -5.43
N LEU A 390 -10.51 -9.09 -4.88
CA LEU A 390 -9.60 -9.68 -3.88
C LEU A 390 -10.37 -10.08 -2.59
N PRO A 391 -10.04 -11.22 -1.95
CA PRO A 391 -10.74 -11.69 -0.75
C PRO A 391 -10.78 -10.68 0.40
N GLY A 392 -9.74 -9.87 0.54
CA GLY A 392 -9.65 -8.81 1.55
C GLY A 392 -10.72 -7.74 1.42
N ILE A 393 -11.07 -7.36 0.19
CA ILE A 393 -12.15 -6.40 -0.11
C ILE A 393 -13.50 -6.97 0.34
N LEU A 394 -13.75 -8.25 0.08
CA LEU A 394 -14.98 -8.93 0.50
C LEU A 394 -15.07 -9.04 2.03
N ALA A 395 -13.94 -9.28 2.70
CA ALA A 395 -13.86 -9.31 4.16
C ALA A 395 -14.15 -7.92 4.76
N ARG A 396 -13.57 -6.86 4.20
CA ARG A 396 -13.82 -5.45 4.57
C ARG A 396 -15.30 -5.10 4.43
N ASP A 397 -15.93 -5.43 3.31
CA ASP A 397 -17.36 -5.18 3.07
C ASP A 397 -18.28 -5.93 4.04
N LYS A 398 -17.94 -7.19 4.33
CA LYS A 398 -18.67 -7.97 5.33
C LYS A 398 -18.54 -7.35 6.72
N ALA A 399 -17.35 -6.90 7.09
CA ALA A 399 -17.10 -6.33 8.40
C ALA A 399 -17.76 -4.95 8.58
N LEU A 400 -17.75 -4.09 7.57
CA LEU A 400 -18.51 -2.83 7.57
C LEU A 400 -20.00 -3.08 7.77
N ARG A 401 -20.59 -4.01 6.99
CA ARG A 401 -22.01 -4.38 7.14
C ARG A 401 -22.33 -4.94 8.53
N ASN A 402 -21.45 -5.76 9.10
CA ASN A 402 -21.63 -6.29 10.46
C ASN A 402 -21.56 -5.21 11.56
N ASN A 403 -21.03 -4.03 11.25
CA ASN A 403 -20.95 -2.89 12.16
C ASN A 403 -21.88 -1.73 11.73
N ASP A 404 -22.90 -2.02 10.91
CA ASP A 404 -23.88 -1.05 10.40
C ASP A 404 -23.22 0.17 9.71
N ARG A 405 -22.10 -0.05 9.02
CA ARG A 405 -21.39 0.96 8.24
C ARG A 405 -21.67 0.80 6.75
N PRO A 406 -21.70 1.91 5.98
CA PRO A 406 -21.78 1.84 4.53
C PRO A 406 -20.53 1.15 3.96
N PRO A 407 -20.63 0.55 2.75
CA PRO A 407 -19.46 0.03 2.05
C PRO A 407 -18.48 1.17 1.71
N MET A 408 -17.22 0.81 1.49
CA MET A 408 -16.26 1.76 0.92
C MET A 408 -16.65 2.05 -0.53
N GLY A 409 -16.50 3.32 -0.93
CA GLY A 409 -16.67 3.72 -2.32
C GLY A 409 -15.54 3.25 -3.23
N ASP A 410 -15.64 3.59 -4.51
CA ASP A 410 -14.73 3.17 -5.58
C ASP A 410 -14.16 4.37 -6.36
N LEU A 411 -14.09 5.55 -5.73
CA LEU A 411 -13.61 6.83 -6.27
C LEU A 411 -14.48 7.47 -7.37
N THR A 412 -15.54 6.81 -7.83
CA THR A 412 -16.40 7.36 -8.91
C THR A 412 -17.22 8.57 -8.49
N ALA A 413 -17.47 8.77 -7.20
CA ALA A 413 -18.20 9.94 -6.73
C ALA A 413 -17.45 11.24 -7.06
N ALA A 414 -16.12 11.19 -7.16
CA ALA A 414 -15.24 12.29 -7.56
C ALA A 414 -15.17 12.52 -9.09
N LEU A 415 -15.76 11.63 -9.90
CA LEU A 415 -15.61 11.65 -11.36
C LEU A 415 -16.94 11.90 -12.07
N ASP A 416 -16.87 12.61 -13.20
CA ASP A 416 -17.93 12.68 -14.20
C ASP A 416 -17.49 11.89 -15.44
N LEU A 417 -17.94 10.64 -15.50
CA LEU A 417 -17.68 9.72 -16.61
C LEU A 417 -18.80 9.72 -17.65
N THR A 418 -19.80 10.61 -17.51
CA THR A 418 -20.98 10.60 -18.38
C THR A 418 -20.76 11.34 -19.70
N HIS A 419 -19.79 12.26 -19.75
CA HIS A 419 -19.48 13.09 -20.91
C HIS A 419 -18.37 12.54 -21.79
#